data_AF-A0A9P5AB66-F1
#
_entry.id   AF-A0A9P5AB66-F1
#
_cell.length_a   1.000
_cell.length_b   1.000
_cell.length_c   1.000
_cell.angle_alpha   90.00
_cell.angle_beta   90.00
_cell.angle_gamma   90.00
#
_symmetry.space_group_name_H-M   'P 1'
#
loop_
_entity.id
_entity.type
_entity.pdbx_description
1 polymer ?
#
loop_
_entity_poly.entity_id
_entity_poly.type
_entity_poly.pdbx_seq_one_letter_code
_entity_poly.pdbx_strand_id
1 'polypeptide(L)'
;MQASTVPMGLRLLPGIPLFSQQGQEWIKAKAGSTLSPNIIEKYHRPSTRPPFINSKALSLPDREIVEKLATRFCATTESLVFPLLSLARFITKTLPLAYAESTTSGHQFISAKACVYGVLIISDIFGVDSGDDISDIGSWCQRYALGIEDSVPSILREMNANGIEALTMLMIYKYFMGDLQSANFLASVNLRFLFQLRAHISPPTLGPYDKNNEVHHLRDLFWVCYCIDKDLSHRMGLPPTINDDHCDLSLPTNYVQMQSSNILSSNPCPSRNSSTVPLYPWDIRLSIIKSRIYNDLHSIGASRQSETEILRRIRYLDEEFEAWRVTLPSNHRPTLSFLEQTPVDAHTNTQAIMLRMSYHHCVILIHQARCRVFQSDQSVNLIDAGHRINFQILIDASKSILTYLEKALPVLAHECFWVIIFYPMTAITTIFSVALLDKQAGSANDRLKLLQDFTQLIRKIPIRRLTVAEISHLEFIEELVEEMSRIVLTV
;
A
#
# COMPACT_ATOMS: atom_id res chain seq x y z
N MET A 1 15.94 11.10 -15.37
CA MET A 1 15.32 10.65 -14.11
C MET A 1 15.12 9.15 -14.23
N GLN A 2 15.94 8.35 -13.55
CA GLN A 2 15.65 6.92 -13.41
C GLN A 2 14.69 6.80 -12.23
N ALA A 3 13.51 6.22 -12.43
CA ALA A 3 12.62 5.93 -11.32
C ALA A 3 13.19 4.74 -10.54
N SER A 4 13.37 4.89 -9.22
CA SER A 4 13.71 3.79 -8.32
C SER A 4 12.55 2.80 -8.27
N THR A 5 12.46 1.88 -9.22
CA THR A 5 11.25 1.05 -9.41
C THR A 5 11.58 -0.42 -9.66
N VAL A 6 12.70 -0.88 -9.10
CA VAL A 6 12.82 -2.29 -8.77
C VAL A 6 11.82 -2.56 -7.65
N PRO A 7 10.96 -3.60 -7.73
CA PRO A 7 10.12 -3.96 -6.60
C PRO A 7 11.01 -4.54 -5.50
N MET A 8 11.56 -3.66 -4.67
CA MET A 8 12.05 -4.00 -3.35
C MET A 8 10.88 -4.62 -2.60
N GLY A 9 10.86 -5.95 -2.53
CA GLY A 9 9.74 -6.67 -1.92
C GLY A 9 9.41 -8.03 -2.51
N LEU A 10 9.73 -8.31 -3.78
CA LEU A 10 9.41 -9.62 -4.36
C LEU A 10 10.19 -10.73 -3.66
N ARG A 11 9.43 -11.68 -3.10
CA ARG A 11 9.96 -12.83 -2.37
C ARG A 11 9.44 -14.11 -2.97
N LEU A 12 10.33 -15.08 -3.09
CA LEU A 12 9.97 -16.46 -3.37
C LEU A 12 9.18 -17.02 -2.19
N LEU A 13 8.42 -18.08 -2.45
CA LEU A 13 7.56 -18.72 -1.45
C LEU A 13 8.28 -19.10 -0.14
N PRO A 14 9.56 -19.54 -0.12
CA PRO A 14 10.27 -19.78 1.14
C PRO A 14 10.65 -18.52 1.94
N GLY A 15 10.25 -17.32 1.50
CA GLY A 15 10.53 -16.03 2.15
C GLY A 15 11.82 -15.36 1.68
N ILE A 16 12.50 -15.92 0.68
CA ILE A 16 13.80 -15.46 0.17
C ILE A 16 13.57 -14.34 -0.87
N PRO A 17 14.26 -13.19 -0.80
CA PRO A 17 14.14 -12.14 -1.83
C PRO A 17 14.54 -12.66 -3.21
N LEU A 18 13.69 -12.45 -4.22
CA LEU A 18 13.80 -13.04 -5.56
C LEU A 18 15.16 -12.73 -6.22
N PHE A 19 15.58 -11.47 -6.19
CA PHE A 19 16.81 -11.00 -6.84
C PHE A 19 18.06 -11.12 -5.96
N SER A 20 17.94 -11.62 -4.72
CA SER A 20 19.12 -11.84 -3.87
C SER A 20 19.97 -13.01 -4.37
N GLN A 21 21.25 -13.04 -4.00
CA GLN A 21 22.14 -14.18 -4.28
C GLN A 21 21.51 -15.50 -3.82
N GLN A 22 20.98 -15.53 -2.58
CA GLN A 22 20.30 -16.70 -2.04
C GLN A 22 19.08 -17.10 -2.88
N GLY A 23 18.33 -16.12 -3.39
CA GLY A 23 17.19 -16.36 -4.28
C GLY A 23 17.61 -17.02 -5.59
N GLN A 24 18.69 -16.53 -6.21
CA GLN A 24 19.21 -17.11 -7.46
C GLN A 24 19.79 -18.52 -7.25
N GLU A 25 20.50 -18.76 -6.16
CA GLU A 25 20.99 -20.08 -5.77
C GLU A 25 19.82 -21.06 -5.56
N TRP A 26 18.75 -20.60 -4.91
CA TRP A 26 17.55 -21.39 -4.71
C TRP A 26 16.85 -21.76 -6.03
N ILE A 27 16.67 -20.79 -6.94
CA ILE A 27 16.08 -21.05 -8.26
C ILE A 27 16.94 -22.05 -9.05
N LYS A 28 18.26 -21.87 -9.05
CA LYS A 28 19.21 -22.77 -9.71
C LYS A 28 19.09 -24.19 -9.19
N ALA A 29 18.95 -24.35 -7.88
CA ALA A 29 18.79 -25.65 -7.25
C ALA A 29 17.50 -26.37 -7.69
N LYS A 30 16.39 -25.63 -7.87
CA LYS A 30 15.10 -26.23 -8.26
C LYS A 30 14.93 -26.44 -9.77
N ALA A 31 15.51 -25.57 -10.59
CA ALA A 31 15.28 -25.52 -12.03
C ALA A 31 16.50 -25.77 -12.91
N GLY A 32 17.71 -25.82 -12.35
CA GLY A 32 18.96 -25.90 -13.12
C GLY A 32 19.34 -24.62 -13.86
N SER A 33 18.52 -23.57 -13.78
CA SER A 33 18.73 -22.27 -14.42
C SER A 33 18.46 -21.12 -13.45
N THR A 34 18.89 -19.90 -13.78
CA THR A 34 18.67 -18.67 -12.98
C THR A 34 17.97 -17.61 -13.82
N LEU A 35 17.57 -16.51 -13.19
CA LEU A 35 17.22 -15.29 -13.93
C LEU A 35 18.48 -14.78 -14.66
N SER A 36 18.27 -14.12 -15.80
CA SER A 36 19.38 -13.53 -16.56
C SER A 36 20.16 -12.49 -15.74
N PRO A 37 21.50 -12.40 -15.89
CA PRO A 37 22.28 -11.34 -15.26
C PRO A 37 21.80 -9.95 -15.66
N ASN A 38 21.30 -9.79 -16.90
CA ASN A 38 20.82 -8.53 -17.42
C ASN A 38 19.63 -7.97 -16.62
N ILE A 39 18.62 -8.80 -16.29
CA ILE A 39 17.48 -8.35 -15.48
C ILE A 39 17.94 -8.01 -14.06
N ILE A 40 18.88 -8.77 -13.49
CA ILE A 40 19.42 -8.49 -12.17
C ILE A 40 20.19 -7.16 -12.20
N GLU A 41 21.12 -6.95 -13.12
CA GLU A 41 21.92 -5.72 -13.16
C GLU A 41 21.10 -4.46 -13.50
N LYS A 42 20.17 -4.58 -14.47
CA LYS A 42 19.29 -3.49 -14.91
C LYS A 42 18.38 -3.01 -13.78
N TYR A 43 17.91 -3.94 -12.94
CA TYR A 43 16.95 -3.67 -11.89
C TYR A 43 17.44 -4.09 -10.49
N HIS A 44 18.74 -4.09 -10.20
CA HIS A 44 19.23 -4.22 -8.81
C HIS A 44 19.90 -2.94 -8.34
N ARG A 45 20.24 -2.03 -9.26
CA ARG A 45 20.86 -0.75 -8.91
C ARG A 45 19.81 0.19 -8.30
N PRO A 46 20.02 0.70 -7.08
CA PRO A 46 19.21 1.79 -6.57
C PRO A 46 19.37 2.97 -7.54
N SER A 47 18.24 3.52 -8.01
CA SER A 47 18.28 4.73 -8.82
C SER A 47 19.05 5.81 -8.07
N THR A 48 19.96 6.48 -8.77
CA THR A 48 20.60 7.68 -8.25
C THR A 48 19.52 8.71 -7.95
N ARG A 49 19.40 9.12 -6.68
CA ARG A 49 18.57 10.26 -6.31
C ARG A 49 18.90 11.39 -7.28
N PRO A 50 17.90 12.06 -7.88
CA PRO A 50 18.19 13.21 -8.72
C PRO A 50 19.06 14.18 -7.92
N PRO A 51 20.06 14.82 -8.56
CA PRO A 51 20.93 15.76 -7.88
C PRO A 51 20.07 16.81 -7.15
N PHE A 52 20.49 17.18 -5.95
CA PHE A 52 19.89 18.28 -5.19
C PHE A 52 19.78 19.50 -6.11
N ILE A 53 18.57 19.81 -6.57
CA ILE A 53 18.34 21.06 -7.30
C ILE A 53 18.28 22.13 -6.22
N ASN A 54 19.27 23.01 -6.23
CA ASN A 54 19.37 24.14 -5.30
C ASN A 54 18.01 24.87 -5.28
N SER A 55 17.26 24.73 -4.18
CA SER A 55 15.89 25.23 -4.09
C SER A 55 15.94 26.75 -3.96
N LYS A 56 15.86 27.45 -5.09
CA LYS A 56 15.31 28.82 -5.09
C LYS A 56 13.99 28.74 -4.31
N ALA A 57 13.76 29.71 -3.41
CA ALA A 57 12.53 29.78 -2.63
C ALA A 57 11.32 29.52 -3.54
N LEU A 58 10.65 28.39 -3.34
CA LEU A 58 9.46 28.06 -4.12
C LEU A 58 8.39 29.10 -3.75
N SER A 59 7.90 29.83 -4.74
CA SER A 59 6.74 30.69 -4.56
C SER A 59 5.50 29.83 -4.37
N LEU A 60 4.67 30.20 -3.40
CA LEU A 60 3.33 29.65 -3.27
C LEU A 60 2.46 30.13 -4.44
N PRO A 61 1.52 29.30 -4.94
CA PRO A 61 0.48 29.75 -5.86
C PRO A 61 -0.40 30.82 -5.22
N ASP A 62 -1.34 31.37 -5.99
CA ASP A 62 -2.34 32.27 -5.41
C ASP A 62 -3.13 31.56 -4.29
N ARG A 63 -3.40 32.29 -3.22
CA ARG A 63 -4.04 31.77 -2.01
C ARG A 63 -5.43 31.20 -2.33
N GLU A 64 -6.17 31.87 -3.21
CA GLU A 64 -7.51 31.45 -3.64
C GLU A 64 -7.49 30.09 -4.35
N ILE A 65 -6.44 29.81 -5.14
CA ILE A 65 -6.27 28.52 -5.82
C ILE A 65 -6.11 27.41 -4.79
N VAL A 66 -5.24 27.61 -3.80
CA VAL A 66 -5.00 26.61 -2.73
C VAL A 66 -6.27 26.35 -1.92
N GLU A 67 -7.04 27.39 -1.60
CA GLU A 67 -8.30 27.28 -0.88
C GLU A 67 -9.35 26.48 -1.68
N LYS A 68 -9.48 26.77 -2.97
CA LYS A 68 -10.35 26.04 -3.90
C LYS A 68 -9.96 24.56 -3.98
N LEU A 69 -8.67 24.25 -4.10
CA LEU A 69 -8.17 22.88 -4.15
C LEU A 69 -8.40 22.11 -2.84
N ALA A 70 -8.13 22.73 -1.69
CA ALA A 70 -8.40 22.13 -0.38
C ALA A 70 -9.89 21.81 -0.19
N THR A 71 -10.74 22.75 -0.60
CA THR A 71 -12.20 22.60 -0.54
C THR A 71 -12.69 21.48 -1.45
N ARG A 72 -12.22 21.45 -2.70
CA ARG A 72 -12.55 20.39 -3.67
C ARG A 72 -12.11 19.03 -3.16
N PHE A 73 -10.87 18.90 -2.64
CA PHE A 73 -10.38 17.64 -2.06
C PHE A 73 -11.29 17.16 -0.92
N CYS A 74 -11.60 18.04 0.04
CA CYS A 74 -12.47 17.69 1.17
C CYS A 74 -13.91 17.32 0.78
N ALA A 75 -14.35 17.67 -0.44
CA ALA A 75 -15.63 17.24 -0.98
C ALA A 75 -15.58 15.85 -1.64
N THR A 76 -14.39 15.33 -1.99
CA THR A 76 -14.26 14.04 -2.68
C THR A 76 -14.37 12.84 -1.74
N THR A 77 -14.54 11.65 -2.32
CA THR A 77 -14.65 10.39 -1.55
C THR A 77 -13.32 10.03 -0.92
N GLU A 78 -12.23 10.37 -1.60
CA GLU A 78 -10.85 10.18 -1.20
C GLU A 78 -10.56 10.90 0.11
N SER A 79 -11.24 12.01 0.44
CA SER A 79 -11.06 12.68 1.74
C SER A 79 -11.60 11.91 2.95
N LEU A 80 -12.49 10.92 2.73
CA LEU A 80 -12.92 9.97 3.77
C LEU A 80 -11.94 8.81 3.89
N VAL A 81 -11.32 8.41 2.78
CA VAL A 81 -10.29 7.37 2.74
C VAL A 81 -8.98 7.90 3.32
N PHE A 82 -8.65 9.15 3.02
CA PHE A 82 -7.46 9.87 3.44
C PHE A 82 -7.93 11.18 4.12
N PRO A 83 -8.28 11.14 5.41
CA PRO A 83 -8.70 12.32 6.19
C PRO A 83 -7.53 13.25 6.54
N LEU A 84 -6.83 13.75 5.51
CA LEU A 84 -5.53 14.43 5.65
C LEU A 84 -5.61 15.88 6.15
N LEU A 85 -6.80 16.48 6.11
CA LEU A 85 -7.00 17.88 6.47
C LEU A 85 -8.26 18.04 7.32
N SER A 86 -8.17 18.90 8.33
CA SER A 86 -9.32 19.63 8.87
C SER A 86 -9.50 20.92 8.05
N LEU A 87 -10.51 20.95 7.16
CA LEU A 87 -10.72 22.07 6.22
C LEU A 87 -10.89 23.40 6.95
N ALA A 88 -11.70 23.44 8.01
CA ALA A 88 -11.92 24.66 8.79
C ALA A 88 -10.62 25.18 9.40
N ARG A 89 -9.81 24.30 10.00
CA ARG A 89 -8.51 24.66 10.58
C ARG A 89 -7.52 25.11 9.51
N PHE A 90 -7.50 24.43 8.36
CA PHE A 90 -6.65 24.77 7.24
C PHE A 90 -6.95 26.19 6.72
N ILE A 91 -8.22 26.50 6.44
CA ILE A 91 -8.64 27.82 5.92
C ILE A 91 -8.41 28.93 6.96
N THR A 92 -8.76 28.70 8.22
CA THR A 92 -8.76 29.76 9.25
C THR A 92 -7.41 29.99 9.91
N LYS A 93 -6.51 28.99 9.93
CA LYS A 93 -5.22 29.07 10.65
C LYS A 93 -4.03 28.78 9.75
N THR A 94 -4.02 27.63 9.07
CA THR A 94 -2.83 27.16 8.32
C THR A 94 -2.54 28.04 7.11
N LEU A 95 -3.57 28.34 6.31
CA LEU A 95 -3.43 29.10 5.07
C LEU A 95 -3.00 30.56 5.34
N PRO A 96 -3.61 31.32 6.27
CA PRO A 96 -3.10 32.64 6.63
C PRO A 96 -1.65 32.61 7.12
N LEU A 97 -1.28 31.60 7.93
CA LEU A 97 0.07 31.46 8.45
C LEU A 97 1.09 31.16 7.34
N ALA A 98 0.74 30.33 6.36
CA ALA A 98 1.62 30.01 5.24
C ALA A 98 1.94 31.21 4.35
N TYR A 99 1.01 32.16 4.22
CA TYR A 99 1.13 33.36 3.39
C TYR A 99 1.56 34.61 4.16
N ALA A 100 1.76 34.53 5.47
CA ALA A 100 2.22 35.66 6.27
C ALA A 100 3.65 36.10 5.86
N GLU A 101 3.88 37.42 5.86
CA GLU A 101 5.21 37.98 5.61
C GLU A 101 6.18 37.66 6.75
N SER A 102 7.43 37.35 6.39
CA SER A 102 8.50 36.80 7.25
C SER A 102 8.94 37.70 8.42
N THR A 103 8.29 38.83 8.68
CA THR A 103 8.81 39.91 9.52
C THR A 103 8.53 39.76 11.02
N THR A 104 7.68 38.82 11.48
CA THR A 104 7.17 38.92 12.87
C THR A 104 6.94 37.63 13.69
N SER A 105 7.41 36.41 13.37
CA SER A 105 7.58 35.33 14.40
C SER A 105 7.98 33.92 13.89
N GLY A 106 9.23 33.48 14.09
CA GLY A 106 9.56 32.09 14.43
C GLY A 106 9.32 30.96 13.41
N HIS A 107 9.87 29.78 13.73
CA HIS A 107 9.91 28.59 12.85
C HIS A 107 8.54 28.09 12.35
N GLN A 108 7.42 28.40 13.02
CA GLN A 108 6.08 27.88 12.76
C GLN A 108 5.51 28.10 11.34
N PHE A 109 6.07 29.03 10.56
CA PHE A 109 5.68 29.25 9.17
C PHE A 109 6.06 28.08 8.25
N ILE A 110 7.11 27.32 8.58
CA ILE A 110 7.64 26.30 7.68
C ILE A 110 6.68 25.12 7.59
N SER A 111 6.17 24.61 8.72
CA SER A 111 5.16 23.55 8.70
C SER A 111 3.87 23.97 7.99
N ALA A 112 3.44 25.23 8.15
CA ALA A 112 2.26 25.75 7.46
C ALA A 112 2.46 25.80 5.93
N LYS A 113 3.62 26.31 5.47
CA LYS A 113 3.98 26.31 4.04
C LYS A 113 4.10 24.89 3.48
N ALA A 114 4.72 23.98 4.22
CA ALA A 114 4.82 22.57 3.84
C ALA A 114 3.44 21.90 3.78
N CYS A 115 2.50 22.27 4.66
CA CYS A 115 1.14 21.78 4.60
C CYS A 115 0.42 22.27 3.33
N VAL A 116 0.63 23.52 2.90
CA VAL A 116 0.12 24.02 1.61
C VAL A 116 0.71 23.26 0.43
N TYR A 117 2.03 22.99 0.43
CA TYR A 117 2.66 22.12 -0.56
C TYR A 117 2.02 20.73 -0.57
N GLY A 118 1.69 20.19 0.60
CA GLY A 118 0.95 18.94 0.77
C GLY A 118 -0.40 18.93 0.05
N VAL A 119 -1.20 20.00 0.22
CA VAL A 119 -2.50 20.12 -0.48
C VAL A 119 -2.33 20.09 -1.99
N LEU A 120 -1.30 20.77 -2.51
CA LEU A 120 -1.01 20.82 -3.94
C LEU A 120 -0.66 19.42 -4.49
N ILE A 121 0.24 18.69 -3.83
CA ILE A 121 0.62 17.34 -4.31
C ILE A 121 -0.53 16.34 -4.19
N ILE A 122 -1.37 16.42 -3.16
CA ILE A 122 -2.55 15.55 -3.00
C ILE A 122 -3.62 15.85 -4.06
N SER A 123 -3.79 17.13 -4.40
CA SER A 123 -4.72 17.54 -5.45
C SER A 123 -4.31 16.99 -6.82
N ASP A 124 -3.00 16.91 -7.08
CA ASP A 124 -2.48 16.23 -8.26
C ASP A 124 -2.75 14.73 -8.21
N ILE A 125 -2.45 14.04 -7.10
CA ILE A 125 -2.66 12.58 -6.96
C ILE A 125 -4.11 12.20 -7.21
N PHE A 126 -5.08 12.89 -6.61
CA PHE A 126 -6.50 12.49 -6.69
C PHE A 126 -7.29 13.18 -7.80
N GLY A 127 -6.61 13.85 -8.74
CA GLY A 127 -7.28 14.44 -9.91
C GLY A 127 -8.24 15.56 -9.57
N VAL A 128 -7.97 16.24 -8.44
CA VAL A 128 -8.76 17.37 -7.98
C VAL A 128 -8.44 18.62 -8.79
N ASP A 129 -7.26 18.71 -9.40
CA ASP A 129 -6.92 19.77 -10.34
C ASP A 129 -7.60 19.52 -11.71
N SER A 130 -8.32 20.52 -12.22
CA SER A 130 -8.97 20.51 -13.55
C SER A 130 -7.97 20.64 -14.71
N GLY A 131 -6.67 20.81 -14.41
CA GLY A 131 -5.62 21.00 -15.42
C GLY A 131 -5.45 22.45 -15.82
N ASP A 132 -6.52 23.26 -15.78
CA ASP A 132 -6.48 24.69 -16.11
C ASP A 132 -5.89 25.57 -14.99
N ASP A 133 -6.02 25.17 -13.72
CA ASP A 133 -5.69 26.02 -12.57
C ASP A 133 -4.14 26.14 -12.34
N ILE A 134 -3.33 25.17 -12.82
CA ILE A 134 -1.86 25.12 -12.64
C ILE A 134 -1.13 24.69 -13.95
N SER A 135 -1.76 24.90 -15.10
CA SER A 135 -1.35 24.40 -16.44
C SER A 135 0.07 24.78 -16.90
N ASP A 136 0.66 25.84 -16.37
CA ASP A 136 1.90 26.43 -16.91
C ASP A 136 3.22 25.89 -16.33
N ILE A 137 3.20 24.96 -15.37
CA ILE A 137 4.43 24.55 -14.65
C ILE A 137 4.70 23.05 -14.79
N GLY A 138 5.37 22.61 -15.85
CA GLY A 138 5.87 21.22 -15.91
C GLY A 138 6.66 20.84 -14.64
N SER A 139 6.37 19.66 -14.06
CA SER A 139 7.02 19.13 -12.84
C SER A 139 6.72 19.89 -11.52
N TRP A 140 5.69 20.73 -11.45
CA TRP A 140 5.35 21.48 -10.22
C TRP A 140 5.14 20.59 -8.99
N CYS A 141 4.45 19.46 -9.15
CA CYS A 141 4.13 18.52 -8.06
C CYS A 141 5.40 17.95 -7.41
N GLN A 142 6.38 17.56 -8.23
CA GLN A 142 7.67 17.09 -7.75
C GLN A 142 8.45 18.19 -7.01
N ARG A 143 8.38 19.44 -7.47
CA ARG A 143 9.06 20.56 -6.79
C ARG A 143 8.46 20.85 -5.42
N TYR A 144 7.13 20.78 -5.26
CA TYR A 144 6.51 20.93 -3.94
C TYR A 144 6.81 19.74 -3.02
N ALA A 145 6.84 18.51 -3.55
CA ALA A 145 7.28 17.35 -2.76
C ALA A 145 8.71 17.53 -2.23
N LEU A 146 9.64 17.98 -3.08
CA LEU A 146 11.01 18.33 -2.67
C LEU A 146 11.03 19.47 -1.63
N GLY A 147 10.15 20.47 -1.78
CA GLY A 147 10.02 21.55 -0.80
C GLY A 147 9.59 21.08 0.59
N ILE A 148 8.75 20.04 0.68
CA ILE A 148 8.40 19.40 1.95
C ILE A 148 9.61 18.62 2.49
N GLU A 149 10.33 17.87 1.64
CA GLU A 149 11.55 17.13 2.02
C GLU A 149 12.62 18.05 2.62
N ASP A 150 12.90 19.18 1.95
CA ASP A 150 13.83 20.22 2.42
C ASP A 150 13.40 20.80 3.78
N SER A 151 12.09 20.81 4.05
CA SER A 151 11.50 21.35 5.27
C SER A 151 11.44 20.34 6.43
N VAL A 152 11.71 19.05 6.20
CA VAL A 152 11.61 17.99 7.21
C VAL A 152 12.35 18.33 8.51
N PRO A 153 13.62 18.81 8.50
CA PRO A 153 14.32 19.12 9.74
C PRO A 153 13.63 20.19 10.59
N SER A 154 13.00 21.19 9.95
CA SER A 154 12.27 22.26 10.62
C SER A 154 10.92 21.77 11.14
N ILE A 155 10.19 20.99 10.32
CA ILE A 155 8.92 20.36 10.71
C ILE A 155 9.11 19.50 11.98
N LEU A 156 10.19 18.72 12.04
CA LEU A 156 10.52 17.89 13.19
C LEU A 156 10.92 18.68 14.44
N ARG A 157 11.36 19.93 14.29
CA ARG A 157 11.63 20.83 15.42
C ARG A 157 10.36 21.50 15.93
N GLU A 158 9.44 21.86 15.04
CA GLU A 158 8.19 22.54 15.38
C GLU A 158 7.15 21.60 16.00
N MET A 159 7.11 20.35 15.54
CA MET A 159 6.22 19.30 16.02
C MET A 159 4.75 19.72 16.20
N ASN A 160 4.13 20.32 15.18
CA ASN A 160 2.72 20.76 15.20
C ASN A 160 1.83 20.03 14.17
N ALA A 161 0.51 20.27 14.25
CA ALA A 161 -0.48 19.67 13.36
C ALA A 161 -0.18 19.87 11.86
N ASN A 162 0.22 21.08 11.44
CA ASN A 162 0.55 21.36 10.04
C ASN A 162 1.72 20.49 9.55
N GLY A 163 2.69 20.26 10.43
CA GLY A 163 3.88 19.47 10.15
C GLY A 163 3.54 18.01 9.88
N ILE A 164 2.72 17.39 10.74
CA ILE A 164 2.31 15.99 10.56
C ILE A 164 1.37 15.81 9.36
N GLU A 165 0.48 16.77 9.09
CA GLU A 165 -0.33 16.77 7.87
C GLU A 165 0.54 16.81 6.61
N ALA A 166 1.52 17.73 6.56
CA ALA A 166 2.46 17.85 5.44
C ALA A 166 3.24 16.54 5.19
N LEU A 167 3.79 15.93 6.24
CA LEU A 167 4.56 14.69 6.13
C LEU A 167 3.67 13.48 5.80
N THR A 168 2.42 13.46 6.27
CA THR A 168 1.46 12.40 5.91
C THR A 168 1.06 12.52 4.43
N MET A 169 0.81 13.73 3.93
CA MET A 169 0.54 13.99 2.52
C MET A 169 1.74 13.62 1.63
N LEU A 170 2.98 13.96 2.05
CA LEU A 170 4.19 13.56 1.35
C LEU A 170 4.37 12.03 1.33
N MET A 171 4.11 11.34 2.46
CA MET A 171 4.17 9.88 2.53
C MET A 171 3.22 9.23 1.51
N ILE A 172 1.98 9.71 1.43
CA ILE A 172 0.98 9.23 0.47
C ILE A 172 1.43 9.52 -0.95
N TYR A 173 1.96 10.71 -1.24
CA TYR A 173 2.54 11.02 -2.54
C TYR A 173 3.64 10.02 -2.94
N LYS A 174 4.61 9.76 -2.05
CA LYS A 174 5.67 8.79 -2.32
C LYS A 174 5.12 7.39 -2.58
N TYR A 175 4.13 6.98 -1.80
CA TYR A 175 3.46 5.69 -1.96
C TYR A 175 2.77 5.56 -3.33
N PHE A 176 2.00 6.57 -3.74
CA PHE A 176 1.30 6.58 -5.03
C PHE A 176 2.21 6.79 -6.24
N MET A 177 3.44 7.28 -6.04
CA MET A 177 4.47 7.38 -7.09
C MET A 177 5.38 6.14 -7.16
N GLY A 178 5.12 5.10 -6.37
CA GLY A 178 5.94 3.88 -6.33
C GLY A 178 7.27 4.00 -5.58
N ASP A 179 7.56 5.14 -4.93
CA ASP A 179 8.74 5.35 -4.09
C ASP A 179 8.49 4.80 -2.67
N LEU A 180 8.38 3.47 -2.58
CA LEU A 180 8.03 2.77 -1.34
C LEU A 180 9.08 2.96 -0.24
N GLN A 181 10.36 3.16 -0.59
CA GLN A 181 11.41 3.41 0.40
C GLN A 181 11.23 4.75 1.09
N SER A 182 11.01 5.83 0.34
CA SER A 182 10.74 7.13 0.92
C SER A 182 9.43 7.12 1.71
N ALA A 183 8.39 6.46 1.18
CA ALA A 183 7.12 6.29 1.89
C ALA A 183 7.32 5.57 3.24
N ASN A 184 8.10 4.48 3.27
CA ASN A 184 8.39 3.73 4.48
C ASN A 184 9.17 4.55 5.51
N PHE A 185 10.19 5.30 5.08
CA PHE A 185 10.92 6.20 5.98
C PHE A 185 10.00 7.28 6.56
N LEU A 186 9.14 7.88 5.73
CA LEU A 186 8.16 8.87 6.19
C LEU A 186 7.12 8.26 7.13
N ALA A 187 6.70 7.01 6.91
CA ALA A 187 5.81 6.29 7.83
C ALA A 187 6.45 6.20 9.23
N SER A 188 7.74 5.82 9.31
CA SER A 188 8.47 5.77 10.57
C SER A 188 8.52 7.13 11.28
N VAL A 189 8.80 8.19 10.53
CA VAL A 189 8.86 9.56 11.04
C VAL A 189 7.49 10.03 11.53
N ASN A 190 6.44 9.84 10.72
CA ASN A 190 5.07 10.22 11.03
C ASN A 190 4.55 9.51 12.28
N LEU A 191 4.78 8.20 12.38
CA LEU A 191 4.37 7.43 13.55
C LEU A 191 5.07 7.94 14.81
N ARG A 192 6.39 8.16 14.79
CA ARG A 192 7.11 8.72 15.96
C ARG A 192 6.55 10.08 16.37
N PHE A 193 6.21 10.92 15.40
CA PHE A 193 5.62 12.23 15.62
C PHE A 193 4.21 12.10 16.24
N LEU A 194 3.35 11.24 15.71
CA LEU A 194 2.02 10.95 16.26
C LEU A 194 2.07 10.35 17.67
N PHE A 195 3.09 9.56 18.00
CA PHE A 195 3.35 9.12 19.37
C PHE A 195 3.59 10.31 20.31
N GLN A 196 4.41 11.27 19.88
CA GLN A 196 4.70 12.47 20.66
C GLN A 196 3.46 13.35 20.88
N LEU A 197 2.57 13.39 19.90
CA LEU A 197 1.27 14.08 20.00
C LEU A 197 0.18 13.23 20.69
N ARG A 198 0.53 12.04 21.18
CA ARG A 198 -0.39 11.10 21.87
C ARG A 198 -1.59 10.62 21.03
N ALA A 199 -1.49 10.69 19.71
CA ALA A 199 -2.57 10.28 18.79
C ALA A 199 -2.82 8.75 18.75
N HIS A 200 -1.87 7.97 19.28
CA HIS A 200 -1.98 6.51 19.43
C HIS A 200 -2.96 6.08 20.55
N ILE A 201 -3.39 7.02 21.40
CA ILE A 201 -4.40 6.79 22.43
C ILE A 201 -5.74 7.32 21.93
N SER A 202 -6.84 6.57 22.15
CA SER A 202 -8.16 7.07 21.76
C SER A 202 -8.51 8.32 22.58
N PRO A 203 -9.16 9.31 21.95
CA PRO A 203 -9.71 10.45 22.68
C PRO A 203 -10.67 9.97 23.77
N PRO A 204 -10.68 10.59 24.96
CA PRO A 204 -11.71 10.31 25.95
C PRO A 204 -13.09 10.58 25.34
N THR A 205 -14.09 9.75 25.67
CA THR A 205 -15.46 9.76 25.13
C THR A 205 -16.29 10.96 25.61
N LEU A 206 -15.73 12.16 25.54
CA LEU A 206 -16.35 13.44 25.90
C LEU A 206 -16.97 14.07 24.65
N GLY A 207 -18.00 13.44 24.09
CA GLY A 207 -18.81 13.99 22.99
C GLY A 207 -18.70 13.24 21.65
N PRO A 208 -19.50 13.67 20.64
CA PRO A 208 -19.49 13.06 19.32
C PRO A 208 -18.19 13.34 18.57
N TYR A 209 -17.88 12.48 17.58
CA TYR A 209 -16.77 12.73 16.67
C TYR A 209 -16.94 14.06 15.93
N ASP A 210 -15.84 14.80 15.81
CA ASP A 210 -15.74 16.06 15.09
C ASP A 210 -14.32 16.23 14.55
N LYS A 211 -14.16 16.17 13.23
CA LYS A 211 -12.89 16.36 12.50
C LYS A 211 -12.25 17.72 12.73
N ASN A 212 -13.01 18.72 13.18
CA ASN A 212 -12.45 20.04 13.52
C ASN A 212 -11.80 20.05 14.90
N ASN A 213 -12.09 19.06 15.75
CA ASN A 213 -11.35 18.82 16.97
C ASN A 213 -9.97 18.25 16.64
N GLU A 214 -8.91 18.92 17.10
CA GLU A 214 -7.53 18.54 16.80
C GLU A 214 -7.18 17.12 17.28
N VAL A 215 -7.72 16.68 18.43
CA VAL A 215 -7.47 15.33 18.95
C VAL A 215 -8.09 14.27 18.05
N HIS A 216 -9.32 14.48 17.58
CA HIS A 216 -9.97 13.58 16.63
C HIS A 216 -9.23 13.54 15.29
N HIS A 217 -8.80 14.70 14.80
CA HIS A 217 -8.06 14.77 13.55
C HIS A 217 -6.68 14.08 13.62
N LEU A 218 -5.93 14.28 14.71
CA LEU A 218 -4.66 13.58 14.93
C LEU A 218 -4.88 12.07 15.05
N ARG A 219 -5.97 11.63 15.68
CA ARG A 219 -6.36 10.22 15.74
C ARG A 219 -6.68 9.65 14.35
N ASP A 220 -7.27 10.44 13.46
CA ASP A 220 -7.49 10.02 12.08
C ASP A 220 -6.17 9.85 11.31
N LEU A 221 -5.23 10.78 11.47
CA LEU A 221 -3.89 10.66 10.88
C LEU A 221 -3.11 9.44 11.44
N PHE A 222 -3.33 9.09 12.71
CA PHE A 222 -2.81 7.86 13.30
C PHE A 222 -3.32 6.63 12.57
N TRP A 223 -4.63 6.53 12.31
CA TRP A 223 -5.19 5.38 11.58
C TRP A 223 -4.71 5.29 10.13
N VAL A 224 -4.56 6.43 9.44
CA VAL A 224 -3.94 6.48 8.11
C VAL A 224 -2.51 5.91 8.14
N CYS A 225 -1.68 6.40 9.05
CA CYS A 225 -0.29 5.97 9.18
C CYS A 225 -0.18 4.50 9.64
N TYR A 226 -1.06 4.06 10.55
CA TYR A 226 -1.13 2.67 11.01
C TYR A 226 -1.40 1.72 9.84
N CYS A 227 -2.45 1.99 9.05
CA CYS A 227 -2.79 1.14 7.90
C CYS A 227 -1.67 1.12 6.84
N ILE A 228 -1.07 2.27 6.56
CA ILE A 228 0.05 2.37 5.60
C ILE A 228 1.29 1.62 6.09
N ASP A 229 1.66 1.73 7.37
CA ASP A 229 2.81 1.02 7.95
C ASP A 229 2.64 -0.50 7.83
N LYS A 230 1.47 -1.03 8.18
CA LYS A 230 1.19 -2.48 8.05
C LYS A 230 1.20 -2.91 6.60
N ASP A 231 0.70 -2.10 5.67
CA ASP A 231 0.71 -2.43 4.24
C ASP A 231 2.15 -2.42 3.68
N LEU A 232 2.92 -1.35 3.93
CA LEU A 232 4.31 -1.21 3.50
C LEU A 232 5.22 -2.32 4.05
N SER A 233 5.03 -2.71 5.31
CA SER A 233 5.78 -3.79 5.95
C SER A 233 5.71 -5.08 5.15
N HIS A 234 4.51 -5.46 4.72
CA HIS A 234 4.31 -6.67 3.91
C HIS A 234 4.82 -6.49 2.48
N ARG A 235 4.63 -5.31 1.88
CA ARG A 235 5.11 -5.01 0.53
C ARG A 235 6.62 -5.13 0.42
N MET A 236 7.34 -4.64 1.42
CA MET A 236 8.79 -4.56 1.41
C MET A 236 9.45 -5.73 2.15
N GLY A 237 8.66 -6.53 2.87
CA GLY A 237 9.14 -7.56 3.80
C GLY A 237 10.02 -6.98 4.90
N LEU A 238 9.69 -5.79 5.39
CA LEU A 238 10.33 -5.11 6.50
C LEU A 238 9.44 -5.23 7.75
N PRO A 239 10.02 -5.14 8.96
CA PRO A 239 9.22 -5.07 10.17
C PRO A 239 8.36 -3.79 10.20
N PRO A 240 7.12 -3.87 10.75
CA PRO A 240 6.32 -2.68 11.02
C PRO A 240 7.02 -1.78 12.03
N THR A 241 6.88 -0.48 11.81
CA THR A 241 7.46 0.54 12.70
C THR A 241 6.67 0.63 13.99
N ILE A 242 5.35 0.45 13.92
CA ILE A 242 4.46 0.54 15.08
C ILE A 242 4.31 -0.82 15.76
N ASN A 243 4.56 -0.83 17.07
CA ASN A 243 4.19 -1.94 17.95
C ASN A 243 2.77 -1.70 18.48
N ASP A 244 1.89 -2.68 18.26
CA ASP A 244 0.49 -2.64 18.64
C ASP A 244 0.31 -2.61 20.17
N ASP A 245 1.25 -3.20 20.94
CA ASP A 245 1.20 -3.22 22.42
C ASP A 245 1.28 -1.82 23.06
N HIS A 246 1.70 -0.82 22.29
CA HIS A 246 1.81 0.57 22.73
C HIS A 246 0.67 1.46 22.20
N CYS A 247 -0.35 0.87 21.58
CA CYS A 247 -1.41 1.60 20.93
C CYS A 247 -2.77 1.21 21.52
N ASP A 248 -3.65 2.20 21.66
CA ASP A 248 -5.07 1.91 21.76
C ASP A 248 -5.58 1.65 20.34
N LEU A 249 -6.06 0.44 20.06
CA LEU A 249 -6.59 0.04 18.76
C LEU A 249 -8.12 -0.07 18.76
N SER A 250 -8.79 0.59 19.70
CA SER A 250 -10.26 0.70 19.73
C SER A 250 -10.76 1.36 18.45
N LEU A 251 -11.63 0.65 17.73
CA LEU A 251 -12.18 1.12 16.46
C LEU A 251 -13.00 2.40 16.65
N PRO A 252 -13.01 3.32 15.66
CA PRO A 252 -13.92 4.45 15.69
C PRO A 252 -15.39 4.02 15.80
N THR A 253 -16.20 4.83 16.46
CA THR A 253 -17.64 4.58 16.62
C THR A 253 -18.31 4.39 15.25
N ASN A 254 -19.16 3.36 15.12
CA ASN A 254 -19.86 2.99 13.89
C ASN A 254 -18.97 2.63 12.68
N TYR A 255 -17.66 2.43 12.88
CA TYR A 255 -16.71 2.15 11.78
C TYR A 255 -17.15 0.98 10.89
N VAL A 256 -17.54 -0.16 11.50
CA VAL A 256 -17.93 -1.37 10.75
C VAL A 256 -19.17 -1.12 9.88
N GLN A 257 -20.14 -0.36 10.37
CA GLN A 257 -21.35 0.00 9.63
C GLN A 257 -21.02 0.93 8.45
N MET A 258 -20.17 1.93 8.68
CA MET A 258 -19.72 2.87 7.64
C MET A 258 -18.94 2.14 6.54
N GLN A 259 -18.01 1.26 6.92
CA GLN A 259 -17.24 0.46 5.97
C GLN A 259 -18.14 -0.46 5.15
N SER A 260 -19.13 -1.12 5.79
CA SER A 260 -20.09 -1.98 5.08
C SER A 260 -20.95 -1.18 4.11
N SER A 261 -21.43 0.00 4.51
CA SER A 261 -22.24 0.88 3.66
C SER A 261 -21.44 1.39 2.45
N ASN A 262 -20.15 1.70 2.64
CA ASN A 262 -19.25 2.07 1.57
C ASN A 262 -19.02 0.92 0.60
N ILE A 263 -18.68 -0.28 1.08
CA ILE A 263 -18.46 -1.47 0.22
C ILE A 263 -19.70 -1.79 -0.62
N LEU A 264 -20.90 -1.67 -0.04
CA LEU A 264 -22.15 -1.93 -0.73
C LEU A 264 -22.59 -0.82 -1.70
N SER A 265 -21.87 0.31 -1.75
CA SER A 265 -22.27 1.52 -2.47
C SER A 265 -23.73 1.95 -2.22
N SER A 266 -24.29 1.58 -1.06
CA SER A 266 -25.74 1.62 -0.80
C SER A 266 -26.24 2.97 -0.30
N ASN A 267 -25.34 3.88 0.07
CA ASN A 267 -25.69 5.25 0.47
C ASN A 267 -24.60 6.22 0.01
N PRO A 268 -24.87 7.17 -0.89
CA PRO A 268 -24.05 8.36 -0.98
C PRO A 268 -24.19 9.07 0.37
N CYS A 269 -23.09 9.15 1.13
CA CYS A 269 -23.09 9.74 2.48
C CYS A 269 -23.82 11.09 2.46
N PRO A 270 -25.01 11.24 3.08
CA PRO A 270 -25.95 12.33 2.76
C PRO A 270 -25.46 13.73 3.11
N SER A 271 -24.43 13.86 3.95
CA SER A 271 -23.65 15.08 4.08
C SER A 271 -22.25 14.75 4.61
N ARG A 272 -21.22 14.89 3.78
CA ARG A 272 -19.82 14.87 4.22
C ARG A 272 -19.56 16.13 5.04
N ASN A 273 -19.63 15.99 6.35
CA ASN A 273 -19.41 17.08 7.29
C ASN A 273 -18.37 16.67 8.34
N SER A 274 -18.04 17.56 9.26
CA SER A 274 -17.00 17.28 10.26
C SER A 274 -17.37 16.14 11.21
N SER A 275 -18.63 15.73 11.31
CA SER A 275 -19.07 14.59 12.13
C SER A 275 -19.02 13.24 11.40
N THR A 276 -18.62 13.21 10.13
CA THR A 276 -18.52 11.96 9.36
C THR A 276 -17.23 11.22 9.68
N VAL A 277 -17.35 10.04 10.29
CA VAL A 277 -16.20 9.18 10.60
C VAL A 277 -15.50 8.72 9.32
N PRO A 278 -14.16 8.82 9.22
CA PRO A 278 -13.41 8.37 8.04
C PRO A 278 -13.44 6.85 7.80
N LEU A 279 -13.15 6.45 6.57
CA LEU A 279 -13.05 5.05 6.12
C LEU A 279 -11.62 4.49 6.23
N TYR A 280 -10.62 5.37 6.14
CA TYR A 280 -9.18 5.07 6.10
C TYR A 280 -8.74 4.25 4.87
N PRO A 281 -7.43 4.22 4.52
CA PRO A 281 -6.97 3.67 3.25
C PRO A 281 -7.16 2.14 3.12
N TRP A 282 -7.14 1.43 4.24
CA TRP A 282 -7.46 0.00 4.36
C TRP A 282 -8.37 -0.23 5.57
N ASP A 283 -9.14 -1.32 5.54
CA ASP A 283 -9.95 -1.76 6.69
C ASP A 283 -9.03 -1.93 7.91
N ILE A 284 -9.25 -1.12 8.95
CA ILE A 284 -8.44 -1.15 10.19
C ILE A 284 -8.37 -2.57 10.76
N ARG A 285 -9.48 -3.31 10.73
CA ARG A 285 -9.56 -4.67 11.29
C ARG A 285 -8.64 -5.62 10.52
N LEU A 286 -8.59 -5.48 9.20
CA LEU A 286 -7.68 -6.25 8.36
C LEU A 286 -6.22 -5.83 8.56
N SER A 287 -5.94 -4.54 8.78
CA SER A 287 -4.60 -4.05 9.11
C SER A 287 -4.09 -4.61 10.44
N ILE A 288 -4.96 -4.76 11.45
CA ILE A 288 -4.64 -5.42 12.72
C ILE A 288 -4.32 -6.90 12.48
N ILE A 289 -5.12 -7.62 11.68
CA ILE A 289 -4.84 -9.01 11.31
C ILE A 289 -3.50 -9.11 10.56
N LYS A 290 -3.21 -8.21 9.61
CA LYS A 290 -1.91 -8.13 8.93
C LYS A 290 -0.75 -7.98 9.93
N SER A 291 -0.90 -7.13 10.95
CA SER A 291 0.10 -6.97 12.01
C SER A 291 0.37 -8.29 12.73
N ARG A 292 -0.69 -9.05 13.07
CA ARG A 292 -0.57 -10.37 13.70
C ARG A 292 0.06 -11.40 12.77
N ILE A 293 -0.34 -11.45 11.50
CA ILE A 293 0.29 -12.30 10.47
C ILE A 293 1.79 -12.07 10.44
N TYR A 294 2.23 -10.80 10.41
CA TYR A 294 3.66 -10.50 10.43
C TYR A 294 4.34 -11.03 11.70
N ASN A 295 3.83 -10.65 12.88
CA ASN A 295 4.45 -10.99 14.15
C ASN A 295 4.50 -12.51 14.37
N ASP A 296 3.42 -13.21 14.05
CA ASP A 296 3.28 -14.63 14.36
C ASP A 296 3.92 -15.55 13.33
N LEU A 297 4.05 -15.14 12.07
CA LEU A 297 4.49 -16.02 10.98
C LEU A 297 5.75 -15.54 10.26
N HIS A 298 6.01 -14.24 10.18
CA HIS A 298 7.07 -13.66 9.34
C HIS A 298 8.17 -12.94 10.12
N SER A 299 8.01 -12.73 11.43
CA SER A 299 9.03 -12.13 12.27
C SER A 299 10.26 -13.03 12.44
N ILE A 300 11.39 -12.44 12.86
CA ILE A 300 12.59 -13.20 13.24
C ILE A 300 12.30 -14.16 14.41
N GLY A 301 11.37 -13.78 15.30
CA GLY A 301 10.90 -14.66 16.37
C GLY A 301 10.18 -15.89 15.79
N ALA A 302 9.25 -15.67 14.86
CA ALA A 302 8.52 -16.73 14.18
C ALA A 302 9.44 -17.68 13.40
N SER A 303 10.50 -17.15 12.76
CA SER A 303 11.46 -17.95 11.97
C SER A 303 12.21 -19.00 12.80
N ARG A 304 12.25 -18.85 14.13
CA ARG A 304 12.91 -19.78 15.06
C ARG A 304 11.98 -20.85 15.63
N GLN A 305 10.68 -20.75 15.36
CA GLN A 305 9.69 -21.68 15.90
C GLN A 305 9.71 -23.02 15.16
N SER A 306 9.24 -24.08 15.79
CA SER A 306 9.07 -25.39 15.13
C SER A 306 7.98 -25.33 14.05
N GLU A 307 8.01 -26.29 13.13
CA GLU A 307 6.94 -26.45 12.12
C GLU A 307 5.56 -26.63 12.77
N THR A 308 5.48 -27.42 13.85
CA THR A 308 4.24 -27.65 14.60
C THR A 308 3.65 -26.35 15.17
N GLU A 309 4.49 -25.47 15.69
CA GLU A 309 4.06 -24.18 16.25
C GLU A 309 3.58 -23.23 15.15
N ILE A 310 4.24 -23.23 13.98
CA ILE A 310 3.75 -22.46 12.83
C ILE A 310 2.41 -22.98 12.32
N LEU A 311 2.23 -24.31 12.21
CA LEU A 311 0.94 -24.86 11.81
C LEU A 311 -0.17 -24.51 12.82
N ARG A 312 0.15 -24.49 14.12
CA ARG A 312 -0.77 -24.03 15.16
C ARG A 312 -1.16 -22.56 14.97
N ARG A 313 -0.19 -21.69 14.68
CA ARG A 313 -0.39 -20.25 14.44
C ARG A 313 -1.18 -19.97 13.16
N ILE A 314 -0.90 -20.69 12.08
CA ILE A 314 -1.68 -20.64 10.84
C ILE A 314 -3.15 -20.91 11.13
N ARG A 315 -3.47 -22.00 11.86
CA ARG A 315 -4.86 -22.33 12.22
C ARG A 315 -5.56 -21.23 13.02
N TYR A 316 -4.88 -20.67 14.01
CA TYR A 316 -5.44 -19.57 14.81
C TYR A 316 -5.71 -18.32 13.94
N LEU A 317 -4.77 -17.97 13.06
CA LEU A 317 -4.95 -16.84 12.14
C LEU A 317 -6.03 -17.11 11.10
N ASP A 318 -6.19 -18.34 10.60
CA ASP A 318 -7.29 -18.72 9.71
C ASP A 318 -8.66 -18.54 10.41
N GLU A 319 -8.78 -18.95 11.66
CA GLU A 319 -9.99 -18.77 12.47
C GLU A 319 -10.31 -17.28 12.70
N GLU A 320 -9.32 -16.49 13.10
CA GLU A 320 -9.47 -15.03 13.29
C GLU A 320 -9.84 -14.33 11.96
N PHE A 321 -9.18 -14.72 10.87
CA PHE A 321 -9.39 -14.14 9.56
C PHE A 321 -10.77 -14.50 9.00
N GLU A 322 -11.22 -15.74 9.20
CA GLU A 322 -12.58 -16.17 8.90
C GLU A 322 -13.62 -15.39 9.72
N ALA A 323 -13.37 -15.19 11.02
CA ALA A 323 -14.25 -14.41 11.90
C ALA A 323 -14.40 -12.96 11.40
N TRP A 324 -13.32 -12.33 10.94
CA TRP A 324 -13.41 -11.03 10.27
C TRP A 324 -14.16 -11.12 8.93
N ARG A 325 -13.86 -12.11 8.09
CA ARG A 325 -14.45 -12.27 6.75
C ARG A 325 -15.98 -12.38 6.81
N VAL A 326 -16.52 -13.09 7.80
CA VAL A 326 -17.99 -13.22 7.96
C VAL A 326 -18.69 -11.95 8.43
N THR A 327 -17.95 -10.95 8.93
CA THR A 327 -18.54 -9.62 9.22
C THR A 327 -18.82 -8.82 7.95
N LEU A 328 -18.22 -9.19 6.81
CA LEU A 328 -18.44 -8.49 5.55
C LEU A 328 -19.82 -8.84 4.96
N PRO A 329 -20.46 -7.89 4.25
CA PRO A 329 -21.71 -8.13 3.53
C PRO A 329 -21.61 -9.36 2.61
N SER A 330 -22.64 -10.21 2.61
CA SER A 330 -22.61 -11.54 1.99
C SER A 330 -22.27 -11.51 0.49
N ASN A 331 -22.79 -10.53 -0.24
CA ASN A 331 -22.55 -10.34 -1.68
C ASN A 331 -21.13 -9.82 -2.00
N HIS A 332 -20.45 -9.15 -1.06
CA HIS A 332 -19.11 -8.60 -1.28
C HIS A 332 -18.01 -9.40 -0.58
N ARG A 333 -18.40 -10.40 0.23
CA ARG A 333 -17.50 -11.28 0.95
C ARG A 333 -16.56 -12.02 -0.02
N PRO A 334 -15.24 -11.93 0.16
CA PRO A 334 -14.30 -12.73 -0.60
C PRO A 334 -14.47 -14.23 -0.35
N THR A 335 -14.26 -15.03 -1.39
CA THR A 335 -14.15 -16.49 -1.36
C THR A 335 -12.73 -16.87 -1.72
N LEU A 336 -12.23 -18.03 -1.26
CA LEU A 336 -10.85 -18.44 -1.56
C LEU A 336 -10.60 -18.59 -3.07
N SER A 337 -11.50 -19.30 -3.75
CA SER A 337 -11.52 -19.39 -5.20
C SER A 337 -12.43 -18.31 -5.77
N PHE A 338 -12.00 -17.69 -6.87
CA PHE A 338 -12.81 -16.73 -7.60
C PHE A 338 -14.08 -17.39 -8.14
N LEU A 339 -15.22 -16.73 -7.96
CA LEU A 339 -16.50 -17.14 -8.53
C LEU A 339 -16.81 -16.19 -9.68
N GLU A 340 -17.16 -16.71 -10.87
CA GLU A 340 -17.54 -15.85 -12.01
C GLU A 340 -18.69 -14.89 -11.68
N GLN A 341 -19.57 -15.35 -10.78
CA GLN A 341 -20.71 -14.62 -10.23
C GLN A 341 -20.32 -13.51 -9.23
N THR A 342 -19.02 -13.33 -8.93
CA THR A 342 -18.53 -12.26 -8.04
C THR A 342 -18.99 -10.90 -8.59
N PRO A 343 -19.72 -10.08 -7.82
CA PRO A 343 -20.23 -8.82 -8.32
C PRO A 343 -19.06 -7.85 -8.56
N VAL A 344 -18.95 -7.42 -9.81
CA VAL A 344 -18.22 -6.21 -10.20
C VAL A 344 -19.14 -5.52 -11.17
N ASP A 345 -19.62 -4.36 -10.77
CA ASP A 345 -20.51 -3.51 -11.54
C ASP A 345 -19.97 -2.08 -11.58
N ALA A 346 -20.65 -1.20 -12.30
CA ALA A 346 -20.26 0.21 -12.46
C ALA A 346 -20.19 0.98 -11.13
N HIS A 347 -20.78 0.47 -10.04
CA HIS A 347 -20.79 1.11 -8.72
C HIS A 347 -19.75 0.54 -7.77
N THR A 348 -19.00 -0.47 -8.19
CA THR A 348 -17.95 -1.09 -7.38
C THR A 348 -16.81 -0.10 -7.17
N ASN A 349 -16.67 0.39 -5.93
CA ASN A 349 -15.63 1.37 -5.61
C ASN A 349 -14.25 0.74 -5.39
N THR A 350 -13.21 1.57 -5.48
CA THR A 350 -11.81 1.15 -5.33
C THR A 350 -11.51 0.51 -3.98
N GLN A 351 -12.15 0.92 -2.89
CA GLN A 351 -11.93 0.26 -1.59
C GLN A 351 -12.44 -1.18 -1.57
N ALA A 352 -13.57 -1.47 -2.21
CA ALA A 352 -14.09 -2.84 -2.33
C ALA A 352 -13.12 -3.72 -3.14
N ILE A 353 -12.55 -3.18 -4.22
CA ILE A 353 -11.52 -3.86 -5.03
C ILE A 353 -10.30 -4.15 -4.16
N MET A 354 -9.76 -3.13 -3.50
CA MET A 354 -8.57 -3.21 -2.65
C MET A 354 -8.75 -4.15 -1.46
N LEU A 355 -9.94 -4.19 -0.86
CA LEU A 355 -10.28 -5.12 0.22
C LEU A 355 -10.15 -6.58 -0.24
N ARG A 356 -10.69 -6.91 -1.42
CA ARG A 356 -10.62 -8.27 -1.95
C ARG A 356 -9.20 -8.65 -2.36
N MET A 357 -8.44 -7.73 -2.97
CA MET A 357 -7.01 -7.95 -3.24
C MET A 357 -6.24 -8.21 -1.95
N SER A 358 -6.48 -7.39 -0.93
CA SER A 358 -5.84 -7.54 0.37
C SER A 358 -6.25 -8.83 1.08
N TYR A 359 -7.48 -9.32 0.89
CA TYR A 359 -7.92 -10.61 1.41
C TYR A 359 -7.07 -11.75 0.87
N HIS A 360 -6.97 -11.88 -0.46
CA HIS A 360 -6.19 -12.95 -1.08
C HIS A 360 -4.69 -12.83 -0.77
N HIS A 361 -4.18 -11.59 -0.64
CA HIS A 361 -2.82 -11.37 -0.18
C HIS A 361 -2.60 -11.89 1.26
N CYS A 362 -3.53 -11.66 2.19
CA CYS A 362 -3.44 -12.23 3.54
C CYS A 362 -3.45 -13.77 3.51
N VAL A 363 -4.27 -14.39 2.66
CA VAL A 363 -4.23 -15.86 2.44
C VAL A 363 -2.84 -16.30 2.01
N ILE A 364 -2.25 -15.61 1.01
CA ILE A 364 -0.89 -15.91 0.55
C ILE A 364 0.11 -15.80 1.70
N LEU A 365 0.09 -14.70 2.46
CA LEU A 365 1.01 -14.48 3.58
C LEU A 365 0.88 -15.55 4.67
N ILE A 366 -0.34 -15.95 5.05
CA ILE A 366 -0.56 -16.98 6.06
C ILE A 366 0.03 -18.31 5.60
N HIS A 367 -0.32 -18.75 4.39
CA HIS A 367 0.09 -20.07 3.89
C HIS A 367 1.53 -20.12 3.37
N GLN A 368 2.12 -18.97 3.05
CA GLN A 368 3.54 -18.85 2.70
C GLN A 368 4.44 -19.26 3.87
N ALA A 369 4.01 -19.01 5.12
CA ALA A 369 4.79 -19.32 6.31
C ALA A 369 5.14 -20.82 6.43
N ARG A 370 4.27 -21.71 5.93
CA ARG A 370 4.54 -23.15 5.89
C ARG A 370 5.69 -23.51 4.94
N CYS A 371 5.91 -22.70 3.90
CA CYS A 371 6.88 -23.00 2.84
C CYS A 371 8.33 -22.62 3.18
N ARG A 372 8.58 -22.02 4.36
CA ARG A 372 9.93 -21.71 4.84
C ARG A 372 10.84 -22.94 4.96
N VAL A 373 10.26 -24.13 5.15
CA VAL A 373 11.03 -25.39 5.20
C VAL A 373 11.78 -25.66 3.89
N PHE A 374 11.34 -25.02 2.79
CA PHE A 374 11.95 -25.16 1.48
C PHE A 374 13.09 -24.20 1.20
N GLN A 375 13.62 -23.48 2.20
CA GLN A 375 14.76 -22.58 2.01
C GLN A 375 16.05 -23.31 1.62
N SER A 376 16.19 -24.58 1.99
CA SER A 376 17.38 -25.40 1.68
C SER A 376 17.13 -26.36 0.52
N ASP A 377 18.18 -26.88 -0.11
CA ASP A 377 18.00 -27.76 -1.26
C ASP A 377 17.51 -29.17 -0.87
N GLN A 378 17.90 -29.64 0.31
CA GLN A 378 17.63 -31.00 0.82
C GLN A 378 16.14 -31.28 1.13
N SER A 379 15.28 -30.26 1.05
CA SER A 379 13.88 -30.31 1.49
C SER A 379 12.86 -30.71 0.42
N VAL A 380 13.24 -30.95 -0.84
CA VAL A 380 12.26 -31.34 -1.90
C VAL A 380 11.62 -32.69 -1.59
N ASN A 381 12.35 -33.56 -0.90
CA ASN A 381 11.84 -34.87 -0.44
C ASN A 381 10.82 -34.75 0.72
N LEU A 382 10.54 -33.55 1.22
CA LEU A 382 9.59 -33.28 2.31
C LEU A 382 8.17 -32.91 1.81
N ILE A 383 7.93 -32.86 0.49
CA ILE A 383 6.62 -32.50 -0.06
C ILE A 383 5.62 -33.64 0.19
N ASP A 384 4.87 -33.51 1.28
CA ASP A 384 3.76 -34.39 1.64
C ASP A 384 2.40 -33.91 1.07
N ALA A 385 1.34 -34.65 1.37
CA ALA A 385 -0.03 -34.29 0.95
C ALA A 385 -0.50 -32.94 1.53
N GLY A 386 -0.08 -32.60 2.77
CA GLY A 386 -0.44 -31.32 3.38
C GLY A 386 0.21 -30.14 2.68
N HIS A 387 1.45 -30.29 2.21
CA HIS A 387 2.14 -29.28 1.40
C HIS A 387 1.43 -29.05 0.07
N ARG A 388 0.94 -30.12 -0.57
CA ARG A 388 0.16 -30.02 -1.82
C ARG A 388 -1.15 -29.28 -1.63
N ILE A 389 -1.86 -29.54 -0.53
CA ILE A 389 -3.06 -28.77 -0.16
C ILE A 389 -2.71 -27.29 0.05
N ASN A 390 -1.61 -27.00 0.73
CA ASN A 390 -1.13 -25.62 0.93
C ASN A 390 -0.79 -24.93 -0.40
N PHE A 391 -0.12 -25.64 -1.32
CA PHE A 391 0.15 -25.12 -2.66
C PHE A 391 -1.13 -24.82 -3.43
N GLN A 392 -2.16 -25.66 -3.33
CA GLN A 392 -3.45 -25.39 -3.97
C GLN A 392 -4.09 -24.10 -3.42
N ILE A 393 -4.07 -23.89 -2.10
CA ILE A 393 -4.58 -22.65 -1.48
C ILE A 393 -3.84 -21.42 -2.01
N LEU A 394 -2.51 -21.48 -2.09
CA LEU A 394 -1.66 -20.41 -2.63
C LEU A 394 -1.95 -20.12 -4.10
N ILE A 395 -2.17 -21.16 -4.91
CA ILE A 395 -2.53 -21.04 -6.32
C ILE A 395 -3.94 -20.46 -6.48
N ASP A 396 -4.92 -20.90 -5.69
CA ASP A 396 -6.29 -20.41 -5.76
C ASP A 396 -6.39 -18.94 -5.35
N ALA A 397 -5.67 -18.53 -4.30
CA ALA A 397 -5.57 -17.14 -3.90
C ALA A 397 -4.89 -16.29 -4.99
N SER A 398 -3.77 -16.76 -5.54
CA SER A 398 -3.04 -16.09 -6.63
C SER A 398 -3.88 -15.93 -7.89
N LYS A 399 -4.55 -17.01 -8.34
CA LYS A 399 -5.50 -16.99 -9.46
C LYS A 399 -6.62 -15.99 -9.22
N SER A 400 -7.18 -15.97 -8.01
CA SER A 400 -8.26 -15.06 -7.66
C SER A 400 -7.85 -13.60 -7.72
N ILE A 401 -6.60 -13.25 -7.34
CA ILE A 401 -6.05 -11.89 -7.54
C ILE A 401 -6.05 -11.54 -9.03
N LEU A 402 -5.50 -12.41 -9.89
CA LEU A 402 -5.36 -12.14 -11.32
C LEU A 402 -6.72 -12.00 -12.02
N THR A 403 -7.61 -12.97 -11.82
CA THR A 403 -8.95 -12.99 -12.47
C THR A 403 -9.83 -11.86 -11.95
N TYR A 404 -9.80 -11.57 -10.63
CA TYR A 404 -10.57 -10.45 -10.09
C TYR A 404 -10.04 -9.11 -10.59
N LEU A 405 -8.72 -8.96 -10.72
CA LEU A 405 -8.12 -7.74 -11.27
C LEU A 405 -8.62 -7.51 -12.69
N GLU A 406 -8.56 -8.53 -13.55
CA GLU A 406 -9.06 -8.45 -14.93
C GLU A 406 -10.51 -7.98 -15.00
N LYS A 407 -11.37 -8.55 -14.14
CA LYS A 407 -12.79 -8.16 -14.06
C LYS A 407 -12.98 -6.73 -13.55
N ALA A 408 -12.13 -6.27 -12.64
CA ALA A 408 -12.23 -4.97 -12.00
C ALA A 408 -11.59 -3.82 -12.80
N LEU A 409 -10.80 -4.11 -13.85
CA LEU A 409 -10.13 -3.10 -14.66
C LEU A 409 -11.03 -1.94 -15.13
N PRO A 410 -12.27 -2.16 -15.61
CA PRO A 410 -13.09 -1.07 -16.14
C PRO A 410 -13.50 -0.02 -15.10
N VAL A 411 -13.46 -0.37 -13.81
CA VAL A 411 -13.90 0.49 -12.69
C VAL A 411 -12.76 0.83 -11.73
N LEU A 412 -11.54 0.41 -12.06
CA LEU A 412 -10.36 0.68 -11.24
C LEU A 412 -9.91 2.14 -11.45
N ALA A 413 -9.71 2.84 -10.35
CA ALA A 413 -9.21 4.22 -10.36
C ALA A 413 -7.82 4.31 -11.01
N HIS A 414 -7.65 5.25 -11.95
CA HIS A 414 -6.43 5.39 -12.75
C HIS A 414 -5.19 5.81 -11.92
N GLU A 415 -5.42 6.39 -10.75
CA GLU A 415 -4.41 6.83 -9.77
C GLU A 415 -3.73 5.66 -9.06
N CYS A 416 -4.34 4.47 -9.07
CA CYS A 416 -3.96 3.36 -8.19
C CYS A 416 -2.94 2.39 -8.80
N PHE A 417 -2.33 2.69 -9.95
CA PHE A 417 -1.40 1.78 -10.65
C PHE A 417 -0.33 1.18 -9.73
N TRP A 418 0.44 2.03 -9.04
CA TRP A 418 1.52 1.59 -8.14
C TRP A 418 1.00 0.80 -6.93
N VAL A 419 -0.22 1.13 -6.50
CA VAL A 419 -0.88 0.49 -5.35
C VAL A 419 -1.38 -0.91 -5.73
N ILE A 420 -1.97 -1.07 -6.92
CA ILE A 420 -2.61 -2.29 -7.40
C ILE A 420 -1.57 -3.31 -7.92
N ILE A 421 -0.69 -2.89 -8.84
CA ILE A 421 0.74 -3.22 -8.87
C ILE A 421 1.20 -4.52 -8.19
N PHE A 422 1.39 -4.32 -6.90
CA PHE A 422 1.95 -5.25 -5.94
C PHE A 422 1.19 -6.58 -5.81
N TYR A 423 -0.14 -6.57 -5.88
CA TYR A 423 -0.94 -7.77 -5.65
C TYR A 423 -0.73 -8.83 -6.74
N PRO A 424 -0.91 -8.53 -8.04
CA PRO A 424 -0.66 -9.52 -9.07
C PRO A 424 0.82 -9.89 -9.17
N MET A 425 1.75 -8.98 -8.86
CA MET A 425 3.18 -9.31 -8.78
C MET A 425 3.50 -10.34 -7.68
N THR A 426 2.84 -10.24 -6.53
CA THR A 426 2.93 -11.24 -5.46
C THR A 426 2.29 -12.57 -5.90
N ALA A 427 1.17 -12.52 -6.61
CA ALA A 427 0.48 -13.69 -7.16
C ALA A 427 1.36 -14.46 -8.16
N ILE A 428 1.96 -13.78 -9.14
CA ILE A 428 2.82 -14.45 -10.14
C ILE A 428 4.09 -15.02 -9.54
N THR A 429 4.70 -14.32 -8.56
CA THR A 429 5.90 -14.83 -7.87
C THR A 429 5.56 -16.06 -7.03
N THR A 430 4.36 -16.10 -6.45
CA THR A 430 3.81 -17.26 -5.74
C THR A 430 3.59 -18.43 -6.70
N ILE A 431 2.91 -18.21 -7.83
CA ILE A 431 2.67 -19.24 -8.87
C ILE A 431 4.00 -19.80 -9.39
N PHE A 432 4.95 -18.93 -9.72
CA PHE A 432 6.29 -19.30 -10.15
C PHE A 432 6.98 -20.19 -9.12
N SER A 433 7.01 -19.76 -7.85
CA SER A 433 7.65 -20.53 -6.77
C SER A 433 7.02 -21.91 -6.57
N VAL A 434 5.68 -22.01 -6.64
CA VAL A 434 4.97 -23.29 -6.56
C VAL A 434 5.30 -24.17 -7.76
N ALA A 435 5.41 -23.60 -8.97
CA ALA A 435 5.78 -24.37 -10.16
C ALA A 435 7.18 -25.00 -10.06
N LEU A 436 8.12 -24.33 -9.39
CA LEU A 436 9.46 -24.87 -9.15
C LEU A 436 9.49 -25.96 -8.07
N LEU A 437 8.56 -25.91 -7.11
CA LEU A 437 8.47 -26.88 -6.02
C LEU A 437 7.66 -28.13 -6.39
N ASP A 438 6.53 -27.97 -7.08
CA ASP A 438 5.60 -29.05 -7.39
C ASP A 438 5.56 -29.39 -8.89
N LYS A 439 6.37 -30.35 -9.32
CA LYS A 439 6.60 -30.69 -10.74
C LYS A 439 5.56 -31.62 -11.37
N GLN A 440 4.34 -31.69 -10.85
CA GLN A 440 3.29 -32.51 -11.47
C GLN A 440 2.92 -31.98 -12.86
N ALA A 441 3.13 -32.80 -13.90
CA ALA A 441 3.07 -32.40 -15.31
C ALA A 441 1.78 -31.65 -15.73
N GLY A 442 0.59 -32.11 -15.30
CA GLY A 442 -0.67 -31.44 -15.63
C GLY A 442 -0.79 -30.04 -15.01
N SER A 443 -0.34 -29.90 -13.76
CA SER A 443 -0.40 -28.63 -13.03
C SER A 443 0.65 -27.61 -13.48
N ALA A 444 1.76 -28.06 -14.06
CA ALA A 444 2.83 -27.19 -14.54
C ALA A 444 2.40 -26.37 -15.76
N ASN A 445 1.70 -27.00 -16.70
CA ASN A 445 1.18 -26.33 -17.90
C ASN A 445 0.16 -25.23 -17.55
N ASP A 446 -0.75 -25.50 -16.60
CA ASP A 446 -1.73 -24.51 -16.14
C ASP A 446 -1.04 -23.30 -15.49
N ARG A 447 0.01 -23.53 -14.69
CA ARG A 447 0.77 -22.45 -14.04
C ARG A 447 1.57 -21.62 -15.04
N LEU A 448 2.19 -22.27 -16.03
CA LEU A 448 2.88 -21.58 -17.11
C LEU A 448 1.93 -20.67 -17.89
N LYS A 449 0.72 -21.16 -18.18
CA LYS A 449 -0.32 -20.37 -18.84
C LYS A 449 -0.69 -19.12 -18.04
N LEU A 450 -0.86 -19.24 -16.71
CA LEU A 450 -1.15 -18.07 -15.86
C LEU A 450 -0.04 -17.02 -15.88
N LEU A 451 1.23 -17.44 -15.92
CA LEU A 451 2.36 -16.51 -16.05
C LEU A 451 2.28 -15.78 -17.40
N GLN A 452 2.05 -16.50 -18.50
CA GLN A 452 1.96 -15.91 -19.84
C GLN A 452 0.78 -14.95 -19.98
N ASP A 453 -0.40 -15.34 -19.50
CA ASP A 453 -1.63 -14.54 -19.54
C ASP A 453 -1.49 -13.22 -18.74
N PHE A 454 -0.65 -13.21 -17.69
CA PHE A 454 -0.41 -12.02 -16.88
C PHE A 454 0.22 -10.86 -17.67
N THR A 455 1.05 -11.13 -18.67
CA THR A 455 1.62 -10.07 -19.53
C THR A 455 0.54 -9.32 -20.32
N GLN A 456 -0.53 -10.01 -20.72
CA GLN A 456 -1.67 -9.39 -21.39
C GLN A 456 -2.52 -8.58 -20.40
N LEU A 457 -2.69 -9.10 -19.18
CA LEU A 457 -3.44 -8.43 -18.13
C LEU A 457 -2.78 -7.10 -17.75
N ILE A 458 -1.47 -7.08 -17.55
CA ILE A 458 -0.79 -5.88 -17.04
C ILE A 458 -0.86 -4.69 -18.01
N ARG A 459 -0.81 -4.95 -19.32
CA ARG A 459 -0.97 -3.93 -20.36
C ARG A 459 -2.35 -3.27 -20.37
N LYS A 460 -3.36 -3.92 -19.77
CA LYS A 460 -4.73 -3.40 -19.67
C LYS A 460 -4.96 -2.59 -18.39
N ILE A 461 -3.99 -2.52 -17.45
CA ILE A 461 -4.17 -1.78 -16.21
C ILE A 461 -4.28 -0.27 -16.52
N PRO A 462 -5.32 0.41 -16.03
CA PRO A 462 -5.45 1.85 -16.20
C PRO A 462 -4.29 2.61 -15.54
N ILE A 463 -3.68 3.53 -16.29
CA ILE A 463 -2.61 4.40 -15.81
C ILE A 463 -3.00 5.85 -16.11
N ARG A 464 -3.11 6.68 -15.07
CA ARG A 464 -3.52 8.09 -15.24
C ARG A 464 -2.53 8.91 -16.05
N ARG A 465 -1.23 8.76 -15.77
CA ARG A 465 -0.14 9.42 -16.50
C ARG A 465 0.92 8.39 -16.80
N LEU A 466 1.12 8.10 -18.08
CA LEU A 466 2.16 7.16 -18.53
C LEU A 466 3.51 7.89 -18.55
N THR A 467 4.18 7.98 -17.39
CA THR A 467 5.52 8.59 -17.31
C THR A 467 6.60 7.56 -17.65
N VAL A 468 7.85 8.00 -17.73
CA VAL A 468 9.01 7.12 -17.91
C VAL A 468 9.07 6.06 -16.80
N ALA A 469 8.61 6.38 -15.58
CA ALA A 469 8.59 5.44 -14.46
C ALA A 469 7.66 4.26 -14.72
N GLU A 470 6.41 4.53 -15.13
CA GLU A 470 5.43 3.49 -15.42
C GLU A 470 5.85 2.66 -16.63
N ILE A 471 6.37 3.29 -17.70
CA ILE A 471 6.86 2.57 -18.89
C ILE A 471 7.99 1.61 -18.52
N SER A 472 9.01 2.10 -17.82
CA SER A 472 10.14 1.25 -17.39
C SER A 472 9.70 0.12 -16.45
N HIS A 473 8.66 0.33 -15.64
CA HIS A 473 8.14 -0.71 -14.76
C HIS A 473 7.32 -1.76 -15.51
N LEU A 474 6.54 -1.36 -16.52
CA LEU A 474 5.85 -2.32 -17.40
C LEU A 474 6.85 -3.19 -18.16
N GLU A 475 7.89 -2.59 -18.74
CA GLU A 475 8.99 -3.32 -19.40
C GLU A 475 9.66 -4.32 -18.45
N PHE A 476 9.96 -3.90 -17.22
CA PHE A 476 10.50 -4.78 -16.18
C PHE A 476 9.61 -5.99 -15.92
N ILE A 477 8.30 -5.79 -15.79
CA ILE A 477 7.39 -6.88 -15.47
C ILE A 477 7.29 -7.87 -16.65
N GLU A 478 7.25 -7.37 -17.88
CA GLU A 478 7.25 -8.22 -19.08
C GLU A 478 8.53 -9.08 -19.16
N GLU A 479 9.70 -8.46 -18.99
CA GLU A 479 11.00 -9.16 -18.97
C GLU A 479 11.06 -10.20 -17.83
N LEU A 480 10.54 -9.87 -16.64
CA LEU A 480 10.53 -10.78 -15.50
C LEU A 480 9.65 -12.01 -15.74
N VAL A 481 8.46 -11.79 -16.30
CA VAL A 481 7.48 -12.87 -16.54
C VAL A 481 7.97 -13.80 -17.65
N GLU A 482 8.62 -13.25 -18.68
CA GLU A 482 9.28 -14.04 -19.72
C GLU A 482 10.36 -14.96 -19.12
N GLU A 483 11.23 -14.41 -18.27
CA GLU A 483 12.26 -15.18 -17.59
C GLU A 483 11.68 -16.24 -16.65
N MET A 484 10.65 -15.90 -15.85
CA MET A 484 9.94 -16.88 -15.02
C MET A 484 9.35 -18.01 -15.87
N SER A 485 8.73 -17.69 -17.00
CA SER A 485 8.13 -18.66 -17.91
C SER A 485 9.20 -19.58 -18.53
N ARG A 486 10.34 -19.01 -18.96
CA ARG A 486 11.49 -19.75 -19.48
C ARG A 486 12.02 -20.75 -18.46
N ILE A 487 12.15 -20.35 -17.19
CA ILE A 487 12.64 -21.22 -16.11
C ILE A 487 11.64 -22.32 -15.79
N VAL A 488 10.33 -22.03 -15.80
CA VAL A 488 9.30 -23.06 -15.57
C VAL A 488 9.32 -24.11 -16.68
N LEU A 489 9.64 -23.74 -17.93
CA LEU A 489 9.77 -24.68 -19.05
C LEU A 489 10.95 -25.65 -18.93
N THR A 490 11.95 -25.37 -18.09
CA THR A 490 13.10 -26.27 -17.88
C THR A 490 12.88 -27.31 -16.78
N VAL A 491 11.71 -27.28 -16.13
CA VAL A 491 11.35 -28.09 -14.96
C VAL A 491 10.31 -29.13 -15.34
#